data_AF-A0A2Z6QV33-F1
#
_entry.id   AF-A0A2Z6QV33-F1
#
_cell.length_a   1.000
_cell.length_b   1.000
_cell.length_c   1.000
_cell.angle_alpha   90.00
_cell.angle_beta   90.00
_cell.angle_gamma   90.00
#
_symmetry.space_group_name_H-M   'P 1'
#
loop_
_entity.id
_entity.type
_entity.pdbx_description
1 polymer ?
#
loop_
_entity_poly.entity_id
_entity_poly.type
_entity_poly.pdbx_seq_one_letter_code
_entity_poly.pdbx_strand_id
1 'polypeptide(L)'
;MHLDQFYPLFFNQPQIASKRIHRLFNFLLANGYVDFTPINFSSTSLGTYHRADVVSCIDYVWSCPLLKRFLLTLVIFDVRNLGLSDHNPIITYYDFSFLSSSLKPARARQLQ
;
A
#
# COMPACT_ATOMS: atom_id res chain seq x y z
N MET A 1 -4.21 2.35 -15.59
CA MET A 1 -3.41 1.13 -15.30
C MET A 1 -4.29 -0.05 -15.69
N HIS A 2 -3.84 -0.97 -16.57
CA HIS A 2 -4.67 -2.10 -17.04
C HIS A 2 -4.68 -3.25 -16.01
N LEU A 3 -5.31 -3.02 -14.87
CA LEU A 3 -5.44 -4.02 -13.79
C LEU A 3 -6.18 -5.29 -14.24
N ASP A 4 -7.04 -5.16 -15.26
CA ASP A 4 -7.77 -6.26 -15.91
C ASP A 4 -6.88 -7.41 -16.39
N GLN A 5 -5.62 -7.13 -16.74
CA GLN A 5 -4.67 -8.16 -17.17
C GLN A 5 -4.09 -8.96 -16.00
N PHE A 6 -4.13 -8.42 -14.79
CA PHE A 6 -3.53 -9.03 -13.60
C PHE A 6 -4.56 -9.75 -12.72
N TYR A 7 -5.83 -9.35 -12.76
CA TYR A 7 -6.90 -10.04 -12.04
C TYR A 7 -6.99 -11.55 -12.32
N PRO A 8 -6.88 -12.04 -13.58
CA PRO A 8 -6.93 -13.48 -13.85
C PRO A 8 -5.83 -14.25 -13.12
N LEU A 9 -4.64 -13.68 -12.94
CA LEU A 9 -3.56 -14.34 -12.20
C LEU A 9 -3.92 -14.47 -10.71
N PHE A 10 -4.47 -13.40 -10.12
CA PHE A 10 -4.86 -13.38 -8.72
C PHE A 10 -6.03 -14.34 -8.41
N PHE A 11 -7.07 -14.32 -9.24
CA PHE A 11 -8.28 -15.12 -8.98
C PHE A 11 -8.16 -16.56 -9.46
N ASN A 12 -7.51 -16.81 -10.61
CA ASN A 12 -7.45 -18.15 -11.19
C ASN A 12 -6.21 -18.93 -10.74
N GLN A 13 -5.16 -18.24 -10.28
CA GLN A 13 -3.90 -18.86 -9.86
C GLN A 13 -3.37 -18.27 -8.53
N PRO A 14 -4.16 -18.33 -7.44
CA PRO A 14 -3.85 -17.65 -6.18
C PRO A 14 -2.51 -18.09 -5.57
N GLN A 15 -2.13 -19.35 -5.75
CA GLN A 15 -0.84 -19.86 -5.27
C GLN A 15 0.36 -19.24 -6.00
N ILE A 16 0.24 -19.02 -7.31
CA ILE A 16 1.28 -18.39 -8.12
C ILE A 16 1.35 -16.90 -7.81
N ALA A 17 0.19 -16.23 -7.68
CA ALA A 17 0.11 -14.83 -7.27
C ALA A 17 0.76 -14.63 -5.90
N SER A 18 0.39 -15.45 -4.90
CA SER A 18 0.97 -15.42 -3.54
C SER A 18 2.49 -15.58 -3.57
N LYS A 19 3.01 -16.54 -4.34
CA LYS A 19 4.47 -16.74 -4.46
C LYS A 19 5.19 -15.54 -5.07
N ARG A 20 4.58 -14.86 -6.05
CA ARG A 20 5.14 -13.64 -6.66
C ARG A 20 5.16 -12.46 -5.67
N ILE A 21 4.05 -12.26 -4.96
CA ILE A 21 3.94 -11.21 -3.93
C ILE A 21 4.95 -11.46 -2.80
N HIS A 22 5.06 -12.70 -2.32
CA HIS A 22 6.00 -13.05 -1.26
C HIS A 22 7.46 -12.75 -1.65
N ARG A 23 7.84 -13.06 -2.90
CA ARG A 23 9.17 -12.70 -3.42
C ARG A 23 9.39 -11.19 -3.46
N LEU A 24 8.39 -10.43 -3.89
CA LEU A 24 8.44 -8.96 -3.90
C LEU A 24 8.58 -8.40 -2.48
N PHE A 25 7.80 -8.91 -1.51
CA PHE A 25 7.86 -8.47 -0.13
C PHE A 25 9.21 -8.76 0.50
N ASN A 26 9.76 -9.95 0.28
CA ASN A 26 11.10 -10.28 0.75
C ASN A 26 12.16 -9.37 0.13
N PHE A 27 12.04 -9.04 -1.15
CA PHE A 27 12.93 -8.08 -1.81
C PHE A 27 12.83 -6.69 -1.17
N LEU A 28 11.62 -6.19 -0.92
CA LEU A 28 11.39 -4.88 -0.30
C LEU A 28 11.97 -4.83 1.12
N LEU A 29 11.71 -5.85 1.94
CA LEU A 29 12.27 -5.98 3.29
C LEU A 29 13.80 -6.03 3.26
N ALA A 30 14.39 -6.83 2.37
CA ALA A 30 15.84 -6.95 2.23
C ALA A 30 16.50 -5.62 1.81
N ASN A 31 15.77 -4.74 1.11
CA ASN A 31 16.24 -3.41 0.72
C ASN A 31 15.84 -2.31 1.72
N GLY A 32 15.36 -2.69 2.91
CA GLY A 32 15.07 -1.76 4.01
C GLY A 32 13.75 -0.99 3.88
N TYR A 33 12.85 -1.40 2.99
CA TYR A 33 11.49 -0.87 2.95
C TYR A 33 10.66 -1.43 4.11
N VAL A 34 9.69 -0.64 4.54
CA VAL A 34 8.75 -0.96 5.62
C VAL A 34 7.36 -1.04 5.03
N ASP A 35 6.60 -2.03 5.48
CA ASP A 35 5.18 -2.16 5.17
C ASP A 35 4.37 -1.15 6.00
N PHE A 36 3.65 -0.29 5.30
CA PHE A 36 2.68 0.67 5.80
C PHE A 36 1.28 0.31 5.32
N THR A 37 1.00 -0.93 4.98
CA THR A 37 -0.36 -1.33 4.61
C THR A 37 -1.23 -1.30 5.87
N PRO A 38 -2.38 -0.59 5.85
CA PRO A 38 -3.24 -0.50 7.02
C PRO A 38 -3.81 -1.88 7.34
N ILE A 39 -3.58 -2.36 8.56
CA ILE A 39 -4.16 -3.60 9.05
C ILE A 39 -5.50 -3.26 9.69
N ASN A 40 -6.58 -3.80 9.15
CA ASN A 40 -7.88 -3.66 9.76
C ASN A 40 -8.06 -4.74 10.85
N PHE A 41 -8.23 -4.32 12.10
CA PHE A 41 -8.52 -5.21 13.24
C PHE A 41 -10.03 -5.39 13.50
N SER A 42 -10.90 -4.73 12.74
CA SER A 42 -12.36 -4.77 12.95
C SER A 42 -13.01 -6.02 12.33
N SER A 43 -14.08 -6.51 12.97
CA SER A 43 -14.88 -7.67 12.55
C SER A 43 -15.69 -7.45 11.25
N THR A 44 -15.96 -6.21 10.87
CA THR A 44 -16.42 -5.89 9.51
C THR A 44 -15.18 -5.79 8.62
N SER A 45 -15.02 -6.74 7.70
CA SER A 45 -13.87 -6.82 6.78
C SER A 45 -13.80 -5.59 5.88
N LEU A 46 -13.14 -4.53 6.36
CA LEU A 46 -12.65 -3.44 5.52
C LEU A 46 -11.35 -3.91 4.87
N GLY A 47 -11.38 -4.02 3.55
CA GLY A 47 -10.24 -4.34 2.71
C GLY A 47 -10.13 -3.34 1.57
N THR A 48 -9.09 -3.51 0.77
CA THR A 48 -8.76 -2.61 -0.34
C THR A 48 -9.42 -3.03 -1.65
N TYR A 49 -9.95 -4.25 -1.71
CA TYR A 49 -10.61 -4.77 -2.91
C TYR A 49 -11.85 -5.60 -2.57
N HIS A 50 -12.91 -5.43 -3.38
CA HIS A 50 -14.19 -6.11 -3.23
C HIS A 50 -14.65 -6.71 -4.56
N ARG A 51 -14.89 -8.02 -4.60
CA ARG A 51 -15.49 -8.68 -5.77
C ARG A 51 -16.27 -9.90 -5.36
N ALA A 52 -17.48 -10.03 -5.91
CA ALA A 52 -18.36 -11.19 -5.67
C ALA A 52 -18.47 -11.55 -4.18
N ASP A 53 -18.76 -10.54 -3.35
CA ASP A 53 -18.87 -10.63 -1.88
C ASP A 53 -17.59 -11.05 -1.13
N VAL A 54 -16.46 -11.14 -1.84
CA VAL A 54 -15.15 -11.39 -1.24
C VAL A 54 -14.43 -10.06 -1.04
N VAL A 55 -14.02 -9.82 0.20
CA VAL A 55 -13.13 -8.71 0.56
C VAL A 55 -11.70 -9.21 0.64
N SER A 56 -10.78 -8.52 -0.02
CA SER A 56 -9.35 -8.84 0.01
C SER A 56 -8.49 -7.59 0.18
N CYS A 57 -7.24 -7.80 0.59
CA CYS A 57 -6.23 -6.75 0.67
C CYS A 57 -5.16 -7.04 -0.39
N ILE A 58 -5.25 -6.37 -1.54
CA ILE A 58 -4.33 -6.53 -2.67
C ILE A 58 -3.58 -5.25 -3.04
N ASP A 59 -4.00 -4.11 -2.47
CA ASP A 59 -3.27 -2.85 -2.51
C ASP A 59 -2.40 -2.72 -1.25
N TYR A 60 -1.12 -2.43 -1.43
CA TYR A 60 -0.13 -2.36 -0.36
C TYR A 60 0.60 -1.02 -0.40
N VAL A 61 1.00 -0.52 0.76
CA VAL A 61 1.82 0.70 0.86
C VAL A 61 3.17 0.32 1.44
N TRP A 62 4.23 0.47 0.65
CA TRP A 62 5.61 0.23 1.09
C TRP A 62 6.41 1.51 0.97
N SER A 63 7.24 1.80 1.97
CA SER A 63 8.07 3.01 1.92
C SER A 63 9.33 2.90 2.75
N CYS A 64 10.21 3.90 2.63
CA CYS A 64 11.42 3.96 3.44
C CYS A 64 11.07 4.18 4.93
N PRO A 65 11.91 3.71 5.88
CA PRO A 65 11.62 3.85 7.32
C PRO A 65 11.53 5.30 7.78
N LEU A 66 12.17 6.23 7.06
CA LEU A 66 12.15 7.66 7.36
C LEU A 66 10.72 8.22 7.37
N LEU A 67 9.89 7.78 6.43
CA LEU A 67 8.52 8.26 6.29
C LEU A 67 7.62 7.85 7.47
N LYS A 68 7.98 6.80 8.20
CA LYS A 68 7.25 6.39 9.41
C LYS A 68 7.23 7.46 10.49
N ARG A 69 8.28 8.28 10.57
CA ARG A 69 8.40 9.33 11.58
C ARG A 69 7.43 10.48 11.35
N PHE A 70 7.00 10.67 10.11
CA PHE A 70 6.11 11.76 9.71
C PHE A 70 4.69 11.27 9.45
N LEU A 71 4.42 9.98 9.56
CA LEU A 71 3.09 9.45 9.28
C LEU A 71 2.10 9.90 10.36
N LEU A 72 1.12 10.71 9.97
CA LEU A 72 0.04 11.16 10.86
C LEU A 72 -1.08 10.14 10.93
N THR A 73 -1.56 9.69 9.77
CA THR A 73 -2.56 8.63 9.68
C THR A 73 -2.50 7.92 8.34
N LEU A 74 -3.03 6.71 8.34
CA LEU A 74 -3.08 5.79 7.22
C LEU A 74 -4.37 5.01 7.34
N VAL A 75 -5.26 5.17 6.37
CA VAL A 75 -6.62 4.62 6.45
C VAL A 75 -7.05 4.03 5.12
N ILE A 76 -7.85 2.96 5.18
CA ILE A 76 -8.63 2.50 4.03
C ILE A 76 -9.91 3.34 4.02
N PHE A 77 -10.18 4.04 2.93
CA PHE A 77 -11.40 4.82 2.79
C PHE A 77 -12.48 3.97 2.11
N ASP A 78 -13.58 3.71 2.83
CA ASP A 78 -14.63 2.81 2.36
C ASP A 78 -15.52 3.51 1.32
N VAL A 79 -15.34 3.16 0.05
CA VAL A 79 -16.13 3.70 -1.07
C VAL A 79 -17.10 2.68 -1.64
N ARG A 80 -17.27 1.52 -1.00
CA ARG A 80 -18.15 0.42 -1.48
C ARG A 80 -19.55 0.90 -1.87
N ASN A 81 -20.15 1.75 -1.03
CA ASN A 81 -21.52 2.22 -1.24
C ASN A 81 -21.62 3.36 -2.28
N LEU A 82 -20.49 3.85 -2.79
CA LEU A 82 -20.45 4.94 -3.76
C LEU A 82 -20.47 4.43 -5.21
N GLY A 83 -20.26 3.12 -5.44
CA GLY A 83 -20.29 2.52 -6.78
C GLY A 83 -19.21 3.05 -7.73
N LEU A 84 -18.12 3.61 -7.19
CA LEU A 84 -17.08 4.29 -7.98
C LEU A 84 -15.98 3.34 -8.48
N SER A 85 -15.69 2.28 -7.73
CA SER A 85 -14.59 1.34 -7.99
C SER A 85 -14.81 0.06 -7.17
N ASP A 86 -14.25 -1.06 -7.64
CA ASP A 86 -14.10 -2.29 -6.86
C ASP A 86 -12.94 -2.21 -5.85
N HIS A 87 -12.15 -1.13 -5.90
CA HIS A 87 -11.10 -0.82 -4.93
C HIS A 87 -11.50 0.29 -3.95
N ASN A 88 -11.16 0.07 -2.68
CA ASN A 88 -11.15 1.11 -1.66
C ASN A 88 -9.78 1.80 -1.65
N PRO A 89 -9.70 3.14 -1.78
CA PRO A 89 -8.43 3.84 -1.75
C PRO A 89 -7.77 3.75 -0.37
N ILE A 90 -6.44 3.59 -0.37
CA ILE A 90 -5.62 3.78 0.82
C ILE A 90 -5.14 5.22 0.83
N ILE A 91 -5.41 5.94 1.92
CA ILE A 91 -5.04 7.34 2.08
C ILE A 91 -3.99 7.45 3.19
N THR A 92 -2.86 8.08 2.87
CA THR A 92 -1.72 8.28 3.76
C THR A 92 -1.50 9.78 3.96
N TYR A 93 -1.55 10.24 5.21
CA TYR A 93 -1.28 11.63 5.56
C TYR A 93 0.05 11.73 6.30
N TYR A 94 0.90 12.63 5.83
CA TYR A 94 2.19 12.93 6.44
C TYR A 94 2.19 14.33 7.03
N ASP A 95 2.93 14.51 8.12
CA ASP A 95 3.20 15.80 8.73
C ASP A 95 4.03 16.65 7.78
N PHE A 96 3.67 17.94 7.65
CA PHE A 96 4.33 18.86 6.72
C PHE A 96 5.83 19.04 7.02
N SER A 97 6.28 18.83 8.26
CA SER A 97 7.70 18.82 8.63
C SER A 97 8.53 17.77 7.87
N PHE A 98 7.88 16.77 7.25
CA PHE A 98 8.51 15.89 6.28
C PHE A 98 9.23 16.67 5.17
N LEU A 99 8.58 17.67 4.57
CA LEU A 99 9.14 18.43 3.45
C LEU A 99 10.38 19.23 3.89
N SER A 100 10.30 19.90 5.03
CA SER A 100 11.41 20.72 5.54
C SER A 100 12.59 19.89 6.02
N SER A 101 12.36 18.70 6.59
CA SER A 101 13.41 17.76 6.99
C SER A 101 14.06 17.03 5.82
N SER A 102 13.33 16.79 4.74
CA SER A 102 13.82 16.07 3.55
C SER A 102 14.61 16.95 2.57
N LEU A 103 14.43 18.27 2.63
CA LEU A 103 15.17 19.22 1.78
C LEU A 103 16.64 19.37 2.19
N LYS A 104 16.99 19.16 3.47
CA LYS A 104 18.37 19.36 3.96
C LYS A 104 19.36 18.25 3.53
N PRO A 105 19.02 16.94 3.53
CA PRO A 105 19.92 15.88 3.10
C PRO A 105 20.11 15.81 1.58
N ALA A 106 19.08 16.12 0.78
CA ALA A 106 19.15 16.02 -0.68
C ALA A 106 20.17 16.99 -1.29
N ARG A 107 20.27 18.19 -0.71
CA ARG A 107 21.21 19.24 -1.17
C ARG A 107 22.68 18.89 -0.89
N ALA A 108 22.96 18.11 0.16
CA ALA A 108 24.32 17.72 0.52
C ALA A 108 24.91 16.66 -0.42
N ARG A 109 24.07 15.78 -1.01
CA ARG A 109 24.52 14.73 -1.95
C ARG A 109 24.66 15.19 -3.39
N GLN A 110 24.09 16.34 -3.74
CA GLN A 110 24.18 16.90 -5.10
C GLN A 110 25.43 17.77 -5.31
N LEU A 111 26.19 18.02 -4.24
CA LEU A 111 27.42 18.81 -4.22
C LEU A 111 28.68 17.96 -3.93
N GLN A 112 28.53 16.62 -3.95
CA GLN A 112 29.63 15.65 -3.93
C GLN A 112 29.73 14.98 -5.28
#